data_AF-A0A350IA03-F1
#
_entry.id   AF-A0A350IA03-F1
#
_cell.length_a   1.000
_cell.length_b   1.000
_cell.length_c   1.000
_cell.angle_alpha   90.00
_cell.angle_beta   90.00
_cell.angle_gamma   90.00
#
_symmetry.space_group_name_H-M   'P 1'
#
loop_
_entity.id
_entity.type
_entity.pdbx_description
1 polymer ?
#
loop_
_entity_poly.entity_id
_entity_poly.type
_entity_poly.pdbx_seq_one_letter_code
_entity_poly.pdbx_strand_id
1 'polypeptide(L)'
;AFFEDQDLFKELYEKYERSWKIRKKSLPALEVFSQFLTERKETGRIYLQNVDHANTHGAFIEKQAPIHQSNLCCEIDLPSHGLESYDDTSKGEISLCTLSAINWGLINDPRDFEKYCELAVRSLDALLDYQNYPVVAAERSTMNRRPLGVGIINFAYFLAKRGLKYNEEALATVD
;
A
#
# COMPACT_ATOMS: atom_id res chain seq x y z
N ALA A 1 -16.36 -2.43 -7.78
CA ALA A 1 -16.55 -3.92 -7.80
C ALA A 1 -15.23 -4.65 -7.57
N PHE A 2 -14.33 -4.76 -8.56
CA PHE A 2 -13.08 -5.54 -8.41
C PHE A 2 -12.24 -5.20 -7.16
N PHE A 3 -12.12 -3.92 -6.81
CA PHE A 3 -11.34 -3.46 -5.65
C PHE A 3 -12.18 -3.31 -4.36
N GLU A 4 -13.51 -3.26 -4.48
CA GLU A 4 -14.39 -2.78 -3.40
C GLU A 4 -15.35 -3.85 -2.86
N ASP A 5 -15.72 -4.82 -3.70
CA ASP A 5 -16.77 -5.80 -3.41
C ASP A 5 -16.50 -7.08 -4.21
N GLN A 6 -15.95 -8.08 -3.54
CA GLN A 6 -15.52 -9.34 -4.16
C GLN A 6 -16.71 -10.19 -4.62
N ASP A 7 -17.85 -10.13 -3.91
CA ASP A 7 -19.06 -10.88 -4.28
C ASP A 7 -19.69 -10.27 -5.54
N LEU A 8 -19.82 -8.95 -5.59
CA LEU A 8 -20.29 -8.25 -6.78
C LEU A 8 -19.31 -8.41 -7.96
N PHE A 9 -18.00 -8.40 -7.70
CA PHE A 9 -17.00 -8.66 -8.73
C PHE A 9 -17.20 -10.04 -9.33
N LYS A 10 -17.35 -11.08 -8.51
CA LYS A 10 -17.61 -12.44 -8.97
C LYS A 10 -18.88 -12.52 -9.83
N GLU A 11 -19.99 -11.94 -9.36
CA GLU A 11 -21.25 -11.92 -10.12
C GLU A 11 -21.07 -11.28 -11.50
N LEU A 12 -20.46 -10.09 -11.54
CA LEU A 12 -20.24 -9.36 -12.78
C LEU A 12 -19.25 -10.08 -13.70
N TYR A 13 -18.19 -10.66 -13.16
CA TYR A 13 -17.20 -11.41 -13.90
C TYR A 13 -17.83 -12.60 -14.61
N GLU A 14 -18.55 -13.46 -13.89
CA GLU A 14 -19.23 -14.64 -14.45
C GLU A 14 -20.32 -14.23 -15.48
N LYS A 15 -21.05 -13.14 -15.22
CA LYS A 15 -22.03 -12.58 -16.16
C LYS A 15 -21.37 -12.14 -17.47
N TYR A 16 -20.23 -11.46 -17.39
CA TYR A 16 -19.53 -10.94 -18.56
C TYR A 16 -18.72 -12.00 -19.31
N GLU A 17 -18.28 -13.06 -18.63
CA GLU A 17 -17.75 -14.27 -19.28
C GLU A 17 -18.79 -14.91 -20.22
N ARG A 18 -20.05 -14.99 -19.81
CA ARG A 18 -21.15 -15.58 -20.61
C ARG A 18 -21.68 -14.66 -21.72
N SER A 19 -21.39 -13.36 -21.68
CA SER A 19 -21.95 -12.37 -22.62
C SER A 19 -21.23 -12.34 -23.97
N TRP A 20 -21.91 -12.61 -25.07
CA TRP A 20 -21.33 -12.52 -26.43
C TRP A 20 -21.06 -11.08 -26.91
N LYS A 21 -21.57 -10.06 -26.20
CA LYS A 21 -21.46 -8.64 -26.61
C LYS A 21 -20.13 -7.99 -26.20
N ILE A 22 -19.37 -8.64 -25.32
CA ILE A 22 -18.13 -8.09 -24.74
C ILE A 22 -16.95 -8.83 -25.34
N ARG A 23 -16.03 -8.08 -25.97
CA ARG A 23 -14.76 -8.61 -26.46
C ARG A 23 -13.98 -9.23 -25.30
N LYS A 24 -13.59 -10.49 -25.44
CA LYS A 24 -12.87 -11.27 -24.42
C LYS A 24 -11.92 -12.27 -25.06
N LYS A 25 -10.95 -12.75 -24.27
CA LYS A 25 -10.04 -13.85 -24.62
C LYS A 25 -9.94 -14.77 -23.41
N SER A 26 -10.00 -16.08 -23.63
CA SER A 26 -9.81 -17.08 -22.58
C SER A 26 -8.40 -17.64 -22.63
N LEU A 27 -7.78 -17.79 -21.46
CA LEU A 27 -6.47 -18.40 -21.26
C LEU A 27 -6.56 -19.34 -20.05
N PRO A 28 -5.86 -20.49 -20.06
CA PRO A 28 -5.73 -21.31 -18.86
C PRO A 28 -5.06 -20.54 -17.73
N ALA A 29 -5.62 -20.57 -16.52
CA ALA A 29 -5.06 -19.85 -15.38
C ALA A 29 -3.59 -20.25 -15.09
N LEU A 30 -3.28 -21.55 -15.19
CA LEU A 30 -1.90 -22.05 -15.02
C LEU A 30 -0.92 -21.41 -16.00
N GLU A 31 -1.34 -21.15 -17.24
CA GLU A 31 -0.50 -20.50 -18.24
C GLU A 31 -0.21 -19.04 -17.84
N VAL A 32 -1.25 -18.29 -17.43
CA VAL A 32 -1.13 -16.89 -16.98
C VAL A 32 -0.20 -16.78 -15.76
N PHE A 33 -0.40 -17.62 -14.74
CA PHE A 33 0.46 -17.63 -13.55
C PHE A 33 1.89 -18.06 -13.87
N SER A 34 2.08 -19.02 -14.78
CA SER A 34 3.42 -19.46 -15.19
C SER A 34 4.17 -18.32 -15.90
N GLN A 35 3.50 -17.59 -16.79
CA GLN A 35 4.08 -16.42 -17.47
C GLN A 35 4.48 -15.35 -16.44
N PHE A 36 3.58 -14.99 -15.53
CA PHE A 36 3.84 -14.03 -14.46
C PHE A 36 5.06 -14.41 -13.60
N LEU A 37 5.13 -15.67 -13.13
CA LEU A 37 6.22 -16.15 -12.29
C LEU A 37 7.55 -16.24 -13.04
N THR A 38 7.52 -16.57 -14.34
CA THR A 38 8.72 -16.62 -15.17
C THR A 38 9.34 -15.23 -15.27
N GLU A 39 8.57 -14.22 -15.67
CA GLU A 39 9.07 -12.84 -15.79
C GLU A 39 9.51 -12.27 -14.44
N ARG A 40 8.79 -12.59 -13.36
CA ARG A 40 9.19 -12.21 -11.99
C ARG A 40 10.52 -12.83 -11.59
N LYS A 41 10.73 -14.12 -11.89
CA LYS A 41 11.98 -14.84 -11.58
C LYS A 41 13.16 -14.28 -12.38
N GLU A 42 12.95 -13.99 -13.67
CA GLU A 42 14.03 -13.55 -14.56
C GLU A 42 14.46 -12.11 -14.31
N THR A 43 13.50 -11.21 -14.04
CA THR A 43 13.79 -9.78 -13.90
C THR A 43 13.85 -9.30 -12.45
N GLY A 44 13.17 -9.98 -11.53
CA GLY A 44 12.96 -9.52 -10.16
C GLY A 44 12.08 -8.27 -10.03
N ARG A 45 11.43 -7.81 -11.11
CA ARG A 45 10.73 -6.50 -11.15
C ARG A 45 9.26 -6.57 -11.57
N ILE A 46 8.70 -7.77 -11.65
CA ILE A 46 7.26 -7.96 -11.79
C ILE A 46 6.65 -8.16 -10.40
N TYR A 47 5.86 -7.20 -9.95
CA TYR A 47 5.29 -7.17 -8.60
C TYR A 47 3.85 -7.72 -8.56
N LEU A 48 3.39 -8.02 -7.34
CA LEU A 48 2.04 -8.51 -7.05
C LEU A 48 1.41 -7.59 -6.02
N GLN A 49 0.13 -7.25 -6.21
CA GLN A 49 -0.71 -6.61 -5.20
C GLN A 49 -1.96 -7.46 -5.02
N ASN A 50 -2.21 -7.91 -3.80
CA ASN A 50 -3.47 -8.57 -3.44
C ASN A 50 -4.50 -7.48 -3.13
N VAL A 51 -5.24 -7.07 -4.16
CA VAL A 51 -6.11 -5.88 -4.11
C VAL A 51 -7.29 -6.03 -3.15
N ASP A 52 -7.73 -7.27 -2.92
CA ASP A 52 -8.74 -7.62 -1.93
C ASP A 52 -8.21 -7.39 -0.50
N HIS A 53 -7.00 -7.86 -0.18
CA HIS A 53 -6.38 -7.63 1.11
C HIS A 53 -6.07 -6.16 1.35
N ALA A 54 -5.60 -5.43 0.33
CA ALA A 54 -5.31 -3.99 0.43
C ALA A 54 -6.57 -3.19 0.83
N ASN A 55 -7.75 -3.62 0.40
CA ASN A 55 -9.01 -2.93 0.70
C ASN A 55 -9.71 -3.47 1.97
N THR A 56 -9.72 -4.79 2.18
CA THR A 56 -10.41 -5.42 3.35
C THR A 56 -9.63 -5.30 4.66
N HIS A 57 -8.31 -5.10 4.58
CA HIS A 57 -7.42 -4.91 5.73
C HIS A 57 -6.66 -3.58 5.60
N GLY A 58 -7.41 -2.49 5.41
CA GLY A 58 -6.86 -1.14 5.28
C GLY A 58 -7.46 -0.15 6.27
N ALA A 59 -6.95 1.08 6.24
CA ALA A 59 -7.48 2.20 7.03
C ALA A 59 -8.65 2.94 6.35
N PHE A 60 -8.96 2.59 5.10
CA PHE A 60 -9.95 3.28 4.27
C PHE A 60 -11.21 2.44 4.09
N ILE A 61 -12.35 3.13 4.02
CA ILE A 61 -13.63 2.49 3.70
C ILE A 61 -13.65 2.26 2.18
N GLU A 62 -13.76 1.01 1.77
CA GLU A 62 -13.63 0.55 0.38
C GLU A 62 -14.61 1.30 -0.55
N LYS A 63 -15.85 1.53 -0.08
CA LYS A 63 -16.89 2.22 -0.86
C LYS A 63 -16.68 3.73 -1.03
N GLN A 64 -15.79 4.33 -0.25
CA GLN A 64 -15.57 5.79 -0.26
C GLN A 64 -14.20 6.16 -0.80
N ALA A 65 -13.17 5.38 -0.45
CA ALA A 65 -11.79 5.66 -0.80
C ALA A 65 -11.03 4.34 -1.02
N PRO A 66 -11.37 3.57 -2.06
CA PRO A 66 -10.70 2.31 -2.35
C PRO A 66 -9.26 2.53 -2.78
N ILE A 67 -8.42 1.54 -2.50
CA ILE A 67 -7.03 1.46 -2.94
C ILE A 67 -7.00 0.70 -4.28
N HIS A 68 -6.52 1.38 -5.31
CA HIS A 68 -6.47 0.85 -6.68
C HIS A 68 -5.06 0.45 -7.14
N GLN A 69 -4.03 0.90 -6.42
CA GLN A 69 -2.63 0.76 -6.81
C GLN A 69 -1.71 0.93 -5.59
N SER A 70 -0.42 0.68 -5.78
CA SER A 70 0.64 1.01 -4.82
C SER A 70 1.68 1.96 -5.46
N ASN A 71 2.67 2.40 -4.68
CA ASN A 71 3.87 3.10 -5.18
C ASN A 71 4.93 2.15 -5.79
N LEU A 72 6.08 2.74 -6.16
CA LEU A 72 7.23 2.07 -6.79
C LEU A 72 7.74 0.82 -6.04
N CYS A 73 7.79 0.87 -4.70
CA CYS A 73 8.38 -0.19 -3.88
C CYS A 73 7.32 -1.12 -3.26
N CYS A 74 6.04 -0.96 -3.64
CA CYS A 74 4.92 -1.80 -3.24
C CYS A 74 4.56 -1.76 -1.74
N GLU A 75 4.84 -0.66 -1.04
CA GLU A 75 4.59 -0.50 0.40
C GLU A 75 3.52 0.55 0.76
N ILE A 76 3.09 1.36 -0.21
CA ILE A 76 2.14 2.46 0.02
C ILE A 76 0.80 2.18 -0.66
N ASP A 77 -0.21 1.88 0.16
CA ASP A 77 -1.59 1.66 -0.27
C ASP A 77 -2.46 2.88 0.12
N LEU A 78 -2.61 3.81 -0.82
CA LEU A 78 -3.40 5.04 -0.64
C LEU A 78 -4.45 5.22 -1.75
N PRO A 79 -5.60 5.85 -1.46
CA PRO A 79 -6.63 6.15 -2.45
C PRO A 79 -6.10 7.08 -3.54
N SER A 80 -6.58 6.92 -4.77
CA SER A 80 -6.22 7.80 -5.88
C SER A 80 -7.33 7.88 -6.90
N HIS A 81 -7.43 9.04 -7.55
CA HIS A 81 -8.41 9.32 -8.60
C HIS A 81 -7.71 9.96 -9.79
N GLY A 82 -8.04 9.49 -11.00
CA GLY A 82 -7.45 10.01 -12.23
C GLY A 82 -7.73 11.50 -12.42
N LEU A 83 -6.78 12.20 -13.05
CA LEU A 83 -6.87 13.63 -13.34
C LEU A 83 -7.37 13.84 -14.76
N GLU A 84 -8.24 14.82 -14.96
CA GLU A 84 -8.64 15.26 -16.31
C GLU A 84 -7.63 16.25 -16.93
N SER A 85 -6.95 17.05 -16.09
CA SER A 85 -5.91 18.00 -16.48
C SER A 85 -4.88 18.18 -15.35
N TYR A 86 -3.75 18.85 -15.64
CA TYR A 86 -2.70 19.09 -14.64
C TYR A 86 -3.15 20.00 -13.49
N ASP A 87 -4.14 20.85 -13.74
CA ASP A 87 -4.75 21.83 -12.84
C ASP A 87 -6.14 21.37 -12.35
N ASP A 88 -6.45 20.08 -12.44
CA ASP A 88 -7.72 19.53 -11.97
C ASP A 88 -7.90 19.78 -10.46
N THR A 89 -8.83 20.68 -10.14
CA THR A 89 -9.24 21.05 -8.78
C THR A 89 -10.53 20.36 -8.35
N SER A 90 -11.04 19.44 -9.16
CA SER A 90 -12.35 18.79 -9.00
C SER A 90 -12.23 17.40 -8.36
N LYS A 91 -12.04 16.33 -9.13
CA LYS A 91 -12.04 14.95 -8.63
C LYS A 91 -10.66 14.31 -8.57
N GLY A 92 -9.68 14.84 -9.29
CA GLY A 92 -8.31 14.30 -9.31
C GLY A 92 -7.68 14.20 -7.92
N GLU A 93 -7.04 13.06 -7.63
CA GLU A 93 -6.40 12.80 -6.35
C GLU A 93 -5.07 12.10 -6.56
N ILE A 94 -3.98 12.80 -6.25
CA ILE A 94 -2.63 12.22 -6.24
C ILE A 94 -2.26 11.97 -4.79
N SER A 95 -1.98 10.73 -4.46
CA SER A 95 -1.53 10.37 -3.12
C SER A 95 -0.01 10.55 -2.98
N LEU A 96 0.37 11.31 -1.97
CA LEU A 96 1.74 11.42 -1.48
C LEU A 96 1.84 10.68 -0.16
N CYS A 97 3.04 10.27 0.24
CA CYS A 97 3.29 9.71 1.54
C CYS A 97 4.64 10.20 2.05
N THR A 98 4.65 10.77 3.26
CA THR A 98 5.88 11.26 3.88
C THR A 98 6.44 10.18 4.80
N LEU A 99 7.70 9.79 4.54
CA LEU A 99 8.29 8.59 5.11
C LEU A 99 9.27 8.88 6.25
N SER A 100 9.32 7.99 7.23
CA SER A 100 10.39 7.89 8.22
C SER A 100 10.57 6.43 8.63
N ALA A 101 11.61 6.13 9.41
CA ALA A 101 11.79 4.80 9.97
C ALA A 101 12.36 4.83 11.38
N ILE A 102 11.83 3.94 12.24
CA ILE A 102 12.32 3.77 13.61
C ILE A 102 13.40 2.68 13.63
N ASN A 103 14.53 3.00 14.26
CA ASN A 103 15.62 2.04 14.43
C ASN A 103 15.31 1.06 15.57
N TRP A 104 14.82 -0.13 15.21
CA TRP A 104 14.49 -1.18 16.18
C TRP A 104 15.73 -1.69 16.95
N GLY A 105 16.94 -1.52 16.42
CA GLY A 105 18.16 -1.87 17.16
C GLY A 105 18.29 -1.18 18.52
N LEU A 106 17.68 -0.01 18.67
CA LEU A 106 17.68 0.79 19.91
C LEU A 106 16.56 0.42 20.89
N ILE A 107 15.62 -0.43 20.47
CA ILE A 107 14.43 -0.78 21.25
C ILE A 107 14.70 -2.02 22.08
N ASN A 108 14.48 -1.93 23.39
CA ASN A 108 14.60 -3.05 24.31
C ASN A 108 13.24 -3.46 24.88
N ASP A 109 12.41 -2.48 25.25
CA ASP A 109 11.05 -2.64 25.77
C ASP A 109 10.06 -1.93 24.83
N PRO A 110 8.83 -2.45 24.62
CA PRO A 110 7.82 -1.79 23.79
C PRO A 110 7.53 -0.33 24.18
N ARG A 111 7.70 0.05 25.44
CA ARG A 111 7.53 1.46 25.89
C ARG A 111 8.55 2.41 25.27
N ASP A 112 9.71 1.91 24.83
CA ASP A 112 10.72 2.73 24.15
C ASP A 112 10.18 3.32 22.83
N PHE A 113 9.18 2.67 22.21
CA PHE A 113 8.57 3.14 20.97
C PHE A 113 7.82 4.46 21.12
N GLU A 114 7.19 4.71 22.27
CA GLU A 114 6.29 5.86 22.47
C GLU A 114 6.97 7.18 22.07
N LYS A 115 8.18 7.41 22.59
CA LYS A 115 8.97 8.61 22.28
C LYS A 115 9.29 8.74 20.80
N TYR A 116 9.73 7.65 20.15
CA TYR A 116 10.14 7.71 18.74
C TYR A 116 8.94 7.84 17.80
N CYS A 117 7.84 7.16 18.11
CA CYS A 117 6.59 7.27 17.38
C CYS A 117 6.02 8.69 17.47
N GLU A 118 5.96 9.28 18.67
CA GLU A 118 5.46 10.66 18.84
C GLU A 118 6.30 11.66 18.04
N LEU A 119 7.62 11.56 18.15
CA LEU A 119 8.53 12.45 17.40
C LEU A 119 8.39 12.25 15.89
N ALA A 120 8.31 11.00 15.40
CA ALA A 120 8.16 10.71 13.98
C ALA A 120 6.84 11.29 13.44
N VAL A 121 5.71 11.01 14.09
CA VAL A 121 4.39 11.48 13.66
C VAL A 121 4.35 13.02 13.65
N ARG A 122 4.72 13.69 14.74
CA ARG A 122 4.68 15.16 14.80
C ARG A 122 5.61 15.82 13.80
N SER A 123 6.80 15.27 13.58
CA SER A 123 7.78 15.83 12.64
C SER A 123 7.30 15.70 11.20
N LEU A 124 6.76 14.54 10.83
CA LEU A 124 6.26 14.31 9.48
C LEU A 124 4.98 15.09 9.21
N ASP A 125 4.08 15.19 10.19
CA ASP A 125 2.85 15.97 10.09
C ASP A 125 3.16 17.45 9.85
N ALA A 126 4.08 18.04 10.63
CA ALA A 126 4.51 19.42 10.42
C ALA A 126 5.18 19.64 9.05
N LEU A 127 5.85 18.62 8.50
CA LEU A 127 6.46 18.69 7.17
C LEU A 127 5.41 18.79 6.06
N LEU A 128 4.21 18.24 6.25
CA LEU A 128 3.13 18.36 5.26
C LEU A 128 2.76 19.83 5.04
N ASP A 129 2.70 20.63 6.09
CA ASP A 129 2.37 22.06 5.98
C ASP A 129 3.56 22.91 5.51
N TYR A 130 4.79 22.44 5.74
CA TYR A 130 6.01 23.19 5.43
C TYR A 130 6.44 23.06 3.96
N GLN A 131 6.18 21.92 3.33
CA GLN A 131 6.63 21.66 1.96
C GLN A 131 5.74 22.33 0.91
N ASN A 132 6.29 22.54 -0.30
CA ASN A 132 5.53 23.03 -1.44
C ASN A 132 4.98 21.87 -2.28
N TYR A 133 3.80 22.08 -2.86
CA TYR A 133 3.15 21.10 -3.73
C TYR A 133 3.04 21.65 -5.16
N PRO A 134 3.71 21.04 -6.15
CA PRO A 134 3.66 21.52 -7.54
C PRO A 134 2.35 21.16 -8.25
N VAL A 135 1.54 20.27 -7.68
CA VAL A 135 0.26 19.82 -8.25
C VAL A 135 -0.84 19.95 -7.20
N VAL A 136 -1.88 20.70 -7.53
CA VAL A 136 -2.99 21.04 -6.59
C VAL A 136 -3.73 19.80 -6.12
N ALA A 137 -3.95 18.81 -7.00
CA ALA A 137 -4.55 17.54 -6.64
C ALA A 137 -3.75 16.78 -5.56
N ALA A 138 -2.41 16.91 -5.57
CA ALA A 138 -1.53 16.30 -4.59
C ALA A 138 -1.57 17.04 -3.24
N GLU A 139 -1.56 18.37 -3.27
CA GLU A 139 -1.71 19.21 -2.08
C GLU A 139 -3.03 18.90 -1.37
N ARG A 140 -4.14 18.95 -2.11
CA ARG A 140 -5.47 18.71 -1.57
C ARG A 140 -5.61 17.32 -0.97
N SER A 141 -5.14 16.29 -1.68
CA SER A 141 -5.14 14.91 -1.16
C SER A 141 -4.37 14.81 0.16
N THR A 142 -3.17 15.40 0.17
CA THR A 142 -2.29 15.38 1.35
C THR A 142 -2.92 16.13 2.52
N MET A 143 -3.52 17.30 2.31
CA MET A 143 -4.14 18.07 3.39
C MET A 143 -5.43 17.42 3.91
N ASN A 144 -6.16 16.69 3.06
CA ASN A 144 -7.36 15.97 3.46
C ASN A 144 -7.08 14.70 4.28
N ARG A 145 -5.99 13.99 3.97
CA ARG A 145 -5.71 12.66 4.55
C ARG A 145 -4.49 12.60 5.46
N ARG A 146 -3.57 13.57 5.33
CA ARG A 146 -2.29 13.67 6.03
C ARG A 146 -1.53 12.32 6.14
N PRO A 147 -1.34 11.60 5.02
CA PRO A 147 -0.80 10.25 5.03
C PRO A 147 0.70 10.21 5.41
N LEU A 148 1.02 9.39 6.41
CA LEU A 148 2.37 9.16 6.90
C LEU A 148 2.76 7.69 6.78
N GLY A 149 4.01 7.43 6.42
CA GLY A 149 4.57 6.07 6.33
C GLY A 149 5.76 5.92 7.27
N VAL A 150 5.53 5.44 8.49
CA VAL A 150 6.60 5.20 9.46
C VAL A 150 6.96 3.71 9.47
N GLY A 151 8.08 3.38 8.83
CA GLY A 151 8.60 2.01 8.76
C GLY A 151 9.58 1.69 9.88
N ILE A 152 10.30 0.58 9.70
CA ILE A 152 11.29 0.06 10.65
C ILE A 152 12.60 -0.22 9.93
N ILE A 153 13.73 -0.05 10.65
CA ILE A 153 15.06 -0.48 10.20
C ILE A 153 15.76 -1.28 11.29
N ASN A 154 16.82 -1.99 10.93
CA ASN A 154 17.59 -2.88 11.82
C ASN A 154 16.80 -4.06 12.42
N PHE A 155 15.73 -4.51 11.75
CA PHE A 155 14.96 -5.68 12.20
C PHE A 155 15.83 -6.94 12.35
N ALA A 156 16.74 -7.20 11.41
CA ALA A 156 17.67 -8.34 11.50
C ALA A 156 18.56 -8.27 12.75
N TYR A 157 19.10 -7.09 13.08
CA TYR A 157 19.90 -6.88 14.28
C TYR A 157 19.05 -6.96 15.57
N PHE A 158 17.81 -6.45 15.54
CA PHE A 158 16.86 -6.55 16.63
C PHE A 158 16.57 -8.01 17.02
N LEU A 159 16.45 -8.90 16.03
CA LEU A 159 16.31 -10.35 16.26
C LEU A 159 17.64 -10.97 16.74
N ALA A 160 18.75 -10.67 16.06
CA ALA A 160 20.06 -11.25 16.37
C ALA A 160 20.52 -10.93 17.80
N LYS A 161 20.31 -9.71 18.30
CA LYS A 161 20.68 -9.33 19.68
C LYS A 161 19.87 -10.07 20.75
N ARG A 162 18.74 -10.68 20.37
CA ARG A 162 17.88 -11.53 21.22
C ARG A 162 18.09 -13.02 20.98
N GLY A 163 19.04 -13.41 20.12
CA GLY A 163 19.27 -14.80 19.76
C GLY A 163 18.16 -15.40 18.89
N LEU A 164 17.31 -14.58 18.27
CA LEU A 164 16.17 -15.00 17.47
C LEU A 164 16.53 -15.08 15.97
N LYS A 165 15.77 -15.89 15.24
CA LYS A 165 15.85 -16.06 13.78
C LYS A 165 14.55 -15.60 13.11
N TYR A 166 14.56 -15.52 11.79
CA TYR A 166 13.35 -15.32 10.98
C TYR A 166 12.54 -16.63 10.93
N ASN A 167 11.95 -17.03 12.05
CA ASN A 167 11.09 -18.20 12.20
C ASN A 167 10.04 -17.96 13.32
N GLU A 168 9.22 -18.97 13.60
CA GLU A 168 8.11 -18.89 14.57
C GLU A 168 8.55 -18.49 15.99
N GLU A 169 9.80 -18.76 16.37
CA GLU A 169 10.34 -18.39 17.68
C GLU A 169 10.35 -16.87 17.90
N ALA A 170 10.46 -16.08 16.83
CA ALA A 170 10.45 -14.62 16.93
C ALA A 170 9.05 -14.03 17.05
N LEU A 171 7.98 -14.79 16.74
CA LEU A 171 6.63 -14.25 16.60
C LEU A 171 6.17 -13.53 17.86
N ALA A 172 6.26 -14.18 19.02
CA ALA A 172 5.84 -13.58 20.30
C ALA A 172 6.67 -12.36 20.75
N THR A 173 7.79 -12.08 20.09
CA THR A 173 8.60 -10.88 20.34
C THR A 173 8.28 -9.74 19.37
N VAL A 174 7.70 -10.06 18.21
CA VAL A 174 7.44 -9.11 17.11
C VAL A 174 5.97 -8.69 17.06
N ASP A 175 5.05 -9.62 17.35
CA ASP A 175 3.61 -9.42 17.49
C ASP A 175 3.27 -8.87 18.90
#